data_AF-A0A6A2ELK8-F1
#
_entry.id   AF-A0A6A2ELK8-F1
#
_cell.length_a   1.000
_cell.length_b   1.000
_cell.length_c   1.000
_cell.angle_alpha   90.00
_cell.angle_beta   90.00
_cell.angle_gamma   90.00
#
_symmetry.space_group_name_H-M   'P 1'
#
loop_
_entity.id
_entity.type
_entity.pdbx_description
1 polymer ?
#
loop_
_entity_poly.entity_id
_entity_poly.type
_entity_poly.pdbx_seq_one_letter_code
_entity_poly.pdbx_strand_id
1 'polypeptide(L)'
;MKIKFYQTAIIGVVLMFFVQVGTGCKGTITDYDREKVRLDSLNEILTATALALNVDEKELQLRVATVNTWYVSLQDTAFDVAQKMQVEFNGFKVVYQNYIDLFFSYSSMLKLHREQYAHLEERVKKQELTRDEFKTEFYRLKAEAEANFRNANLIAKPVYDLELSWRRYKKVMEDMGDKRR
;
A
#
# COMPACT_ATOMS: atom_id res chain seq x y z
N MET A 1 -17.08 -52.97 -38.32
CA MET A 1 -17.59 -51.97 -37.33
C MET A 1 -16.40 -51.40 -36.57
N LYS A 2 -16.38 -50.07 -36.39
CA LYS A 2 -15.27 -49.25 -35.87
C LYS A 2 -15.00 -49.46 -34.36
N ILE A 3 -13.86 -48.90 -33.92
CA ILE A 3 -13.42 -48.49 -32.55
C ILE A 3 -12.12 -49.25 -32.18
N LYS A 4 -10.93 -48.76 -32.55
CA LYS A 4 -10.11 -47.59 -32.09
C LYS A 4 -9.03 -48.02 -31.07
N PHE A 5 -7.88 -48.39 -31.63
CA PHE A 5 -6.55 -48.36 -31.00
C PHE A 5 -6.12 -46.91 -30.79
N TYR A 6 -6.36 -46.31 -29.62
CA TYR A 6 -5.74 -45.03 -29.24
C TYR A 6 -5.67 -44.91 -27.71
N GLN A 7 -4.98 -45.84 -27.03
CA GLN A 7 -4.63 -45.64 -25.61
C GLN A 7 -3.19 -46.00 -25.22
N THR A 8 -2.35 -46.46 -26.15
CA THR A 8 -0.94 -46.81 -25.84
C THR A 8 0.11 -45.91 -26.48
N ALA A 9 -0.28 -44.93 -27.31
CA ALA A 9 0.66 -43.99 -27.93
C ALA A 9 0.91 -42.70 -27.13
N ILE A 10 0.12 -42.41 -26.09
CA ILE A 10 0.20 -41.13 -25.35
C ILE A 10 1.16 -41.21 -24.15
N ILE A 11 1.40 -42.40 -23.58
CA ILE A 11 2.28 -42.55 -22.41
C ILE A 11 3.78 -42.56 -22.81
N GLY A 12 4.11 -43.00 -24.03
CA GLY A 12 5.49 -43.02 -24.53
C GLY A 12 6.07 -41.64 -24.88
N VAL A 13 5.23 -40.70 -25.32
CA VAL A 13 5.68 -39.34 -25.69
C VAL A 13 5.85 -38.45 -24.45
N VAL A 14 5.09 -38.70 -23.39
CA VAL A 14 5.25 -37.95 -22.14
C VAL A 14 6.55 -38.32 -21.43
N LEU A 15 7.00 -39.59 -21.48
CA LEU A 15 8.27 -39.99 -20.86
C LEU A 15 9.53 -39.59 -21.66
N MET A 16 9.48 -39.57 -23.00
CA MET A 16 10.62 -39.10 -23.79
C MET A 16 10.80 -37.58 -23.74
N PHE A 17 9.73 -36.81 -23.48
CA PHE A 17 9.85 -35.38 -23.21
C PHE A 17 10.58 -35.09 -21.89
N PHE A 18 10.53 -35.97 -20.89
CA PHE A 18 11.28 -35.78 -19.64
C PHE A 18 12.74 -36.23 -19.72
N VAL A 19 13.11 -37.08 -20.67
CA VAL A 19 14.51 -37.55 -20.82
C VAL A 19 15.36 -36.58 -21.67
N GLN A 20 14.75 -35.70 -22.48
CA GLN A 20 15.47 -34.64 -23.21
C GLN A 20 15.50 -33.27 -22.48
N VAL A 21 14.91 -33.14 -21.29
CA VAL A 21 15.08 -31.93 -20.45
C VAL A 21 16.38 -31.98 -19.61
N GLY A 22 17.11 -33.10 -19.67
CA GLY A 22 18.38 -33.32 -18.96
C GLY A 22 19.62 -32.60 -19.53
N THR A 23 19.49 -31.86 -20.62
CA THR A 23 20.57 -31.01 -21.20
C THR A 23 20.05 -29.65 -21.65
N GLY A 24 18.97 -29.15 -21.03
CA GLY A 24 18.61 -27.75 -21.13
C GLY A 24 19.68 -26.92 -20.44
N CYS A 25 20.30 -25.99 -21.17
CA CYS A 25 21.27 -25.03 -20.67
C CYS A 25 20.97 -24.66 -19.21
N LYS A 26 21.90 -24.98 -18.29
CA LYS A 26 21.99 -24.22 -17.04
C LYS A 26 22.24 -22.80 -17.48
N GLY A 27 21.18 -22.01 -17.66
CA GLY A 27 21.30 -20.56 -17.79
C GLY A 27 22.14 -20.16 -16.60
N THR A 28 23.35 -19.69 -16.86
CA THR A 28 24.22 -19.18 -15.81
C THR A 28 23.43 -18.10 -15.11
N ILE A 29 22.96 -18.39 -13.90
CA ILE A 29 22.26 -17.42 -13.05
C ILE A 29 23.15 -16.19 -13.01
N THR A 30 22.70 -15.12 -13.67
CA THR A 30 23.48 -13.89 -13.73
C THR A 30 23.51 -13.27 -12.35
N ASP A 31 24.49 -12.41 -12.08
CA ASP A 31 24.48 -11.65 -10.82
C ASP A 31 23.22 -10.78 -10.74
N TYR A 32 22.73 -10.28 -11.88
CA TYR A 32 21.43 -9.63 -12.02
C TYR A 32 20.25 -10.50 -11.53
N ASP A 33 20.15 -11.76 -11.95
CA ASP A 33 19.06 -12.66 -11.53
C ASP A 33 19.02 -12.87 -10.00
N ARG A 34 20.19 -12.85 -9.35
CA ARG A 34 20.30 -12.96 -7.88
C ARG A 34 19.96 -11.67 -7.14
N GLU A 35 20.22 -10.52 -7.76
CA GLU A 35 19.97 -9.20 -7.20
C GLU A 35 18.53 -8.74 -7.45
N LYS A 36 17.91 -9.23 -8.53
CA LYS A 36 16.52 -8.96 -8.88
C LYS A 36 15.54 -9.29 -7.76
N VAL A 37 15.65 -10.45 -7.11
CA VAL A 37 14.76 -10.82 -5.99
C VAL A 37 14.81 -9.80 -4.85
N ARG A 38 15.99 -9.21 -4.60
CA ARG A 38 16.14 -8.15 -3.59
C ARG A 38 15.50 -6.85 -4.07
N LEU A 39 15.74 -6.47 -5.32
CA LEU A 39 15.11 -5.30 -5.93
C LEU A 39 13.58 -5.42 -5.92
N ASP A 40 13.02 -6.60 -6.20
CA ASP A 40 11.59 -6.86 -6.13
C ASP A 40 11.04 -6.62 -4.71
N SER A 41 11.74 -7.12 -3.67
CA SER A 41 11.34 -6.89 -2.27
C SER A 41 11.34 -5.41 -1.87
N LEU A 42 12.26 -4.61 -2.42
CA LEU A 42 12.29 -3.18 -2.20
C LEU A 42 11.14 -2.48 -2.93
N ASN A 43 10.86 -2.88 -4.17
CA ASN A 43 9.74 -2.36 -4.94
C ASN A 43 8.38 -2.68 -4.27
N GLU A 44 8.24 -3.84 -3.64
CA GLU A 44 7.07 -4.19 -2.84
C GLU A 44 6.85 -3.19 -1.69
N ILE A 45 7.91 -2.84 -0.94
CA ILE A 45 7.83 -1.85 0.15
C ILE A 45 7.43 -0.47 -0.38
N LEU A 46 8.02 -0.03 -1.49
CA LEU A 46 7.68 1.25 -2.13
C LEU A 46 6.25 1.28 -2.66
N THR A 47 5.76 0.15 -3.18
CA THR A 47 4.38 0.00 -3.65
C THR A 47 3.41 0.03 -2.46
N ALA A 48 3.70 -0.73 -1.40
CA ALA A 48 2.89 -0.74 -0.18
C ALA A 48 2.81 0.65 0.47
N THR A 49 3.91 1.41 0.45
CA THR A 49 3.94 2.81 0.93
C THR A 49 3.02 3.70 0.11
N ALA A 50 3.02 3.55 -1.23
CA ALA A 50 2.12 4.32 -2.10
C ALA A 50 0.66 4.00 -1.82
N LEU A 51 0.32 2.72 -1.58
CA LEU A 51 -1.02 2.29 -1.22
C LEU A 51 -1.46 2.85 0.14
N ALA A 52 -0.56 2.88 1.13
CA ALA A 52 -0.85 3.50 2.42
C ALA A 52 -1.20 4.99 2.26
N LEU A 53 -0.46 5.71 1.42
CA LEU A 53 -0.66 7.12 1.12
C LEU A 53 -1.75 7.39 0.06
N ASN A 54 -2.63 6.43 -0.25
CA ASN A 54 -3.67 6.62 -1.27
C ASN A 54 -4.98 7.22 -0.73
N VAL A 55 -4.96 7.88 0.43
CA VAL A 55 -6.12 8.60 0.96
C VAL A 55 -6.17 10.00 0.35
N ASP A 56 -7.34 10.40 -0.14
CA ASP A 56 -7.55 11.72 -0.74
C ASP A 56 -7.57 12.84 0.32
N GLU A 57 -6.52 13.66 0.32
CA GLU A 57 -6.38 14.80 1.23
C GLU A 57 -7.52 15.82 1.11
N LYS A 58 -8.03 16.05 -0.11
CA LYS A 58 -9.14 17.00 -0.33
C LYS A 58 -10.42 16.45 0.28
N GLU A 59 -10.64 15.15 0.17
CA GLU A 59 -11.75 14.50 0.85
C GLU A 59 -11.63 14.68 2.36
N LEU A 60 -10.45 14.44 2.95
CA LEU A 60 -10.24 14.63 4.39
C LEU A 60 -10.46 16.08 4.84
N GLN A 61 -10.01 17.07 4.06
CA GLN A 61 -10.28 18.48 4.33
C GLN A 61 -11.78 18.79 4.34
N LEU A 62 -12.54 18.25 3.38
CA LEU A 62 -14.00 18.38 3.36
C LEU A 62 -14.66 17.70 4.57
N ARG A 63 -14.17 16.54 4.99
CA ARG A 63 -14.65 15.85 6.18
C ARG A 63 -14.40 16.69 7.44
N VAL A 64 -13.23 17.30 7.59
CA VAL A 64 -12.93 18.23 8.71
C VAL A 64 -13.92 19.40 8.73
N ALA A 65 -14.17 20.02 7.58
CA ALA A 65 -15.15 21.10 7.46
C ALA A 65 -16.57 20.63 7.83
N THR A 66 -16.96 19.43 7.40
CA THR A 66 -18.26 18.82 7.71
C THR A 66 -18.42 18.55 9.22
N VAL A 67 -17.39 18.04 9.89
CA VAL A 67 -17.44 17.85 11.35
C VAL A 67 -17.69 19.18 12.07
N ASN A 68 -17.12 20.29 11.58
CA ASN A 68 -17.37 21.61 12.18
C ASN A 68 -18.85 22.02 12.10
N THR A 69 -19.59 21.61 11.06
CA THR A 69 -21.02 21.93 10.95
C THR A 69 -21.86 21.07 11.88
N TRP A 70 -21.44 19.83 12.17
CA TRP A 70 -22.16 18.91 13.06
C TRP A 70 -22.28 19.41 14.50
N TYR A 71 -21.33 20.21 15.01
CA TYR A 71 -21.43 20.76 16.37
C TYR A 71 -22.68 21.62 16.58
N VAL A 72 -23.15 22.32 15.55
CA VAL A 72 -24.38 23.13 15.61
C VAL A 72 -25.58 22.23 15.89
N SER A 73 -25.62 21.07 15.24
CA SER A 73 -26.70 20.09 15.40
C SER A 73 -26.69 19.40 16.78
N LEU A 74 -25.65 19.54 17.60
CA LEU A 74 -25.63 18.94 18.93
C LEU A 74 -26.41 19.75 19.98
N GLN A 75 -26.82 20.99 19.69
CA GLN A 75 -27.49 21.87 20.65
C GLN A 75 -28.80 21.30 21.22
N ASP A 76 -29.56 20.56 20.42
CA ASP A 76 -30.84 19.96 20.82
C ASP A 76 -30.69 18.51 21.32
N THR A 77 -29.45 18.05 21.53
CA THR A 77 -29.15 16.70 21.99
C THR A 77 -28.97 16.68 23.50
N ALA A 78 -29.32 15.58 24.17
CA ALA A 78 -29.03 15.40 25.58
C ALA A 78 -27.54 15.65 25.87
N PHE A 79 -27.25 16.37 26.95
CA PHE A 79 -25.91 16.91 27.24
C PHE A 79 -24.82 15.83 27.25
N ASP A 80 -25.08 14.69 27.90
CA ASP A 80 -24.15 13.57 28.01
C ASP A 80 -23.85 12.90 26.65
N VAL A 81 -24.88 12.80 25.81
CA VAL A 81 -24.76 12.29 24.43
C VAL A 81 -23.99 13.27 23.57
N ALA A 82 -24.32 14.56 23.65
CA ALA A 82 -23.61 15.62 22.93
C ALA A 82 -22.12 15.63 23.29
N GLN A 83 -21.77 15.52 24.57
CA GLN A 83 -20.39 15.50 25.03
C GLN A 83 -19.61 14.30 24.46
N LYS A 84 -20.20 13.09 24.46
CA LYS A 84 -19.58 11.90 23.86
C LYS A 84 -19.35 12.09 22.35
N MET A 85 -20.33 12.62 21.63
CA MET A 85 -20.21 12.88 20.20
C MET A 85 -19.12 13.92 19.90
N GLN A 86 -19.00 14.98 20.71
CA GLN A 86 -17.95 15.98 20.55
C GLN A 86 -16.54 15.39 20.70
N VAL A 87 -16.34 14.46 21.64
CA VAL A 87 -15.05 13.77 21.81
C VAL A 87 -14.70 12.97 20.55
N GLU A 88 -15.65 12.22 20.02
CA GLU A 88 -15.48 11.44 18.78
C GLU A 88 -15.22 12.34 17.56
N PHE A 89 -15.94 13.46 17.44
CA PHE A 89 -15.76 14.46 16.39
C PHE A 89 -14.37 15.11 16.44
N ASN A 90 -13.89 15.43 17.64
CA ASN A 90 -12.52 15.90 17.84
C ASN A 90 -11.50 14.83 17.42
N GLY A 91 -11.77 13.56 17.75
CA GLY A 91 -10.95 12.42 17.31
C GLY A 91 -10.82 12.35 15.79
N PHE A 92 -11.93 12.47 15.05
CA PHE A 92 -11.88 12.53 13.59
C PHE A 92 -11.00 13.66 13.08
N LYS A 93 -11.22 14.88 13.60
CA LYS A 93 -10.46 16.06 13.17
C LYS A 93 -8.96 15.90 13.38
N VAL A 94 -8.56 15.43 14.56
CA VAL A 94 -7.14 15.22 14.88
C VAL A 94 -6.50 14.21 13.93
N VAL A 95 -7.17 13.07 13.69
CA VAL A 95 -6.62 12.03 12.81
C VAL A 95 -6.54 12.50 11.36
N TYR A 96 -7.59 13.15 10.84
CA TYR A 96 -7.59 13.66 9.47
C TYR A 96 -6.55 14.76 9.28
N GLN A 97 -6.45 15.69 10.22
CA GLN A 97 -5.47 16.77 10.15
C GLN A 97 -4.03 16.22 10.20
N ASN A 98 -3.77 15.26 11.09
CA ASN A 98 -2.46 14.62 11.17
C ASN A 98 -2.06 13.90 9.87
N TYR A 99 -3.01 13.28 9.17
CA TYR A 99 -2.73 12.73 7.83
C TYR A 99 -2.37 13.83 6.83
N ILE A 100 -3.20 14.88 6.74
CA ILE A 100 -3.00 16.01 5.81
C ILE A 100 -1.64 16.68 6.04
N ASP A 101 -1.28 16.96 7.30
CA ASP A 101 -0.06 17.68 7.65
C ASP A 101 1.22 16.89 7.28
N LEU A 102 1.16 15.56 7.36
CA LEU A 102 2.32 14.68 7.17
C LEU A 102 2.39 14.04 5.77
N PHE A 103 1.28 14.05 5.03
CA PHE A 103 1.19 13.43 3.70
C PHE A 103 2.27 13.91 2.75
N PHE A 104 2.48 15.23 2.65
CA PHE A 104 3.49 15.80 1.74
C PHE A 104 4.91 15.32 2.07
N SER A 105 5.23 15.19 3.35
CA SER A 105 6.56 14.72 3.79
C SER A 105 6.81 13.28 3.35
N TYR A 106 5.88 12.37 3.65
CA TYR A 106 6.07 10.94 3.34
C TYR A 106 5.91 10.60 1.87
N SER A 107 5.08 11.34 1.13
CA SER A 107 4.99 11.22 -0.34
C SER A 107 6.25 11.73 -1.04
N SER A 108 6.84 12.82 -0.55
CA SER A 108 8.13 13.32 -1.07
C SER A 108 9.27 12.32 -0.82
N MET A 109 9.33 11.74 0.37
CA MET A 109 10.30 10.69 0.69
C MET A 109 10.08 9.43 -0.17
N LEU A 110 8.84 9.04 -0.40
CA LEU A 110 8.52 7.92 -1.30
C LEU A 110 9.02 8.19 -2.73
N LYS A 111 8.81 9.42 -3.24
CA LYS A 111 9.32 9.81 -4.56
C LYS A 111 10.84 9.69 -4.62
N LEU A 112 11.54 10.23 -3.62
CA LEU A 112 13.00 10.13 -3.53
C LEU A 112 13.48 8.67 -3.52
N HIS A 113 12.86 7.80 -2.70
CA HIS A 113 13.25 6.39 -2.64
C HIS A 113 12.95 5.65 -3.95
N ARG A 114 11.89 6.02 -4.69
CA ARG A 114 11.61 5.46 -6.03
C ARG A 114 12.67 5.87 -7.05
N GLU A 115 13.12 7.11 -7.02
CA GLU A 115 14.22 7.59 -7.88
C GLU A 115 15.53 6.84 -7.57
N GLN A 116 15.86 6.70 -6.28
CA GLN A 116 17.03 5.93 -5.83
C GLN A 116 16.94 4.44 -6.20
N TYR A 117 15.75 3.85 -6.10
CA TYR A 117 15.48 2.48 -6.53
C TYR A 117 15.71 2.32 -8.05
N ALA A 118 15.13 3.20 -8.87
CA ALA A 118 15.29 3.14 -10.32
C ALA A 118 16.76 3.26 -10.74
N HIS A 119 17.52 4.16 -10.09
CA HIS A 119 18.95 4.30 -10.30
C HIS A 119 19.74 3.04 -9.89
N LEU A 120 19.44 2.45 -8.73
CA LEU A 120 20.07 1.20 -8.30
C LEU A 120 19.75 0.05 -9.27
N GLU A 121 18.50 -0.07 -9.69
CA GLU A 121 18.05 -1.09 -10.64
C GLU A 121 18.78 -0.96 -11.99
N GLU A 122 18.94 0.26 -12.49
CA GLU A 122 19.66 0.54 -13.74
C GLU A 122 21.14 0.15 -13.65
N ARG A 123 21.83 0.52 -12.56
CA ARG A 123 23.24 0.16 -12.35
C ARG A 123 23.45 -1.35 -12.22
N VAL A 124 22.52 -2.05 -11.58
CA VAL A 124 22.51 -3.52 -11.50
C VAL A 124 22.29 -4.15 -12.88
N LYS A 125 21.36 -3.62 -13.69
CA LYS A 125 21.15 -4.07 -15.09
C LYS A 125 22.40 -3.88 -15.95
N LYS A 126 23.12 -2.77 -15.77
CA LYS A 126 24.37 -2.46 -16.49
C LYS A 126 25.61 -3.15 -15.92
N GLN A 127 25.47 -3.92 -14.83
CA GLN A 127 26.57 -4.59 -14.13
C GLN A 127 27.67 -3.62 -13.66
N GLU A 128 27.28 -2.41 -13.27
CA GLU A 128 28.19 -1.34 -12.83
C GLU A 128 28.56 -1.42 -11.35
N LEU A 129 28.01 -2.40 -10.64
CA LEU A 129 28.16 -2.58 -9.20
C LEU A 129 28.82 -3.91 -8.92
N THR A 130 29.81 -3.89 -8.02
CA THR A 130 30.21 -5.11 -7.34
C THR A 130 29.10 -5.56 -6.39
N ARG A 131 29.12 -6.85 -6.05
CA ARG A 131 28.12 -7.45 -5.16
C ARG A 131 28.07 -6.79 -3.78
N ASP A 132 29.19 -6.31 -3.26
CA ASP A 132 29.24 -5.69 -1.93
C ASP A 132 28.78 -4.23 -1.96
N GLU A 133 29.07 -3.50 -3.05
CA GLU A 133 28.48 -2.18 -3.28
C GLU A 133 26.95 -2.28 -3.42
N PHE A 134 26.47 -3.23 -4.23
CA PHE A 134 25.03 -3.49 -4.37
C PHE A 134 24.37 -3.77 -3.02
N LYS A 135 24.92 -4.69 -2.21
CA LYS A 135 24.35 -5.01 -0.88
C LYS A 135 24.29 -3.76 0.00
N THR A 136 25.36 -2.96 0.01
CA THR A 136 25.45 -1.76 0.85
C THR A 136 24.38 -0.75 0.47
N GLU A 137 24.27 -0.43 -0.82
CA GLU A 137 23.25 0.49 -1.33
C GLU A 137 21.84 -0.05 -1.10
N PHE A 138 21.62 -1.34 -1.37
CA PHE A 138 20.35 -2.02 -1.17
C PHE A 138 19.88 -1.96 0.28
N TYR A 139 20.72 -2.35 1.25
CA TYR A 139 20.32 -2.39 2.65
C TYR A 139 20.08 -1.00 3.22
N ARG A 140 20.85 0.00 2.79
CA ARG A 140 20.60 1.40 3.14
C ARG A 140 19.22 1.85 2.64
N LEU A 141 18.96 1.70 1.35
CA LEU A 141 17.70 2.11 0.73
C LEU A 141 16.50 1.33 1.29
N LYS A 142 16.66 0.04 1.56
CA LYS A 142 15.64 -0.79 2.21
C LYS A 142 15.29 -0.28 3.61
N ALA A 143 16.28 0.04 4.44
CA ALA A 143 16.04 0.56 5.78
C ALA A 143 15.29 1.91 5.74
N GLU A 144 15.67 2.79 4.82
CA GLU A 144 15.00 4.09 4.61
C GLU A 144 13.57 3.91 4.08
N ALA A 145 13.36 3.03 3.11
CA ALA A 145 12.04 2.70 2.56
C ALA A 145 11.12 2.08 3.63
N GLU A 146 11.63 1.17 4.45
CA GLU A 146 10.87 0.56 5.56
C GLU A 146 10.51 1.60 6.64
N ALA A 147 11.40 2.54 6.95
CA ALA A 147 11.09 3.63 7.87
C ALA A 147 9.97 4.51 7.32
N ASN A 148 10.05 4.89 6.04
CA ASN A 148 8.99 5.68 5.41
C ASN A 148 7.66 4.91 5.34
N PHE A 149 7.69 3.61 5.04
CA PHE A 149 6.51 2.74 5.06
C PHE A 149 5.85 2.70 6.44
N ARG A 150 6.63 2.52 7.50
CA ARG A 150 6.09 2.55 8.88
C ARG A 150 5.43 3.88 9.19
N ASN A 151 6.08 4.99 8.84
CA ASN A 151 5.55 6.33 9.09
C ASN A 151 4.27 6.61 8.29
N ALA A 152 4.24 6.24 7.01
CA ALA A 152 3.05 6.34 6.17
C ALA A 152 1.87 5.53 6.75
N ASN A 153 2.12 4.30 7.23
CA ASN A 153 1.08 3.50 7.88
C ASN A 153 0.60 4.09 9.20
N LEU A 154 1.49 4.69 10.00
CA LEU A 154 1.12 5.31 11.27
C LEU A 154 0.09 6.44 11.08
N ILE A 155 0.15 7.16 9.95
CA ILE A 155 -0.82 8.21 9.65
C ILE A 155 -2.05 7.70 8.89
N ALA A 156 -1.89 6.69 8.02
CA ALA A 156 -2.97 6.21 7.16
C ALA A 156 -3.91 5.25 7.87
N LYS A 157 -3.38 4.31 8.67
CA LYS A 157 -4.16 3.29 9.36
C LYS A 157 -5.28 3.88 10.22
N PRO A 158 -5.05 4.90 11.06
CA PRO A 158 -6.11 5.51 11.85
C PRO A 158 -7.24 6.10 10.98
N VAL A 159 -6.93 6.65 9.81
CA VAL A 159 -7.95 7.17 8.89
C VAL A 159 -8.86 6.05 8.39
N TYR A 160 -8.28 4.93 7.97
CA TYR A 160 -9.04 3.75 7.54
C TYR A 160 -9.87 3.15 8.68
N ASP A 161 -9.31 3.07 9.89
CA ASP A 161 -9.99 2.51 11.06
C ASP A 161 -11.21 3.39 11.47
N LEU A 162 -11.21 4.69 11.14
CA LEU A 162 -12.32 5.61 11.42
C LEU A 162 -13.43 5.62 10.36
N GLU A 163 -13.25 4.99 9.19
CA GLU A 163 -14.17 5.09 8.05
C GLU A 163 -15.60 4.62 8.39
N LEU A 164 -15.72 3.53 9.15
CA LEU A 164 -17.04 3.03 9.58
C LEU A 164 -17.73 4.01 10.53
N SER A 165 -16.99 4.56 11.49
CA SER A 165 -17.50 5.54 12.44
C SER A 165 -17.91 6.83 11.73
N TRP A 166 -17.10 7.30 10.77
CA TRP A 166 -17.43 8.43 9.91
C TRP A 166 -18.77 8.24 9.19
N ARG A 167 -18.95 7.11 8.48
CA ARG A 167 -20.20 6.80 7.77
C ARG A 167 -21.40 6.76 8.69
N ARG A 168 -21.25 6.16 9.88
CA ARG A 168 -22.30 6.09 10.89
C ARG A 168 -22.72 7.48 11.33
N TYR A 169 -21.77 8.33 11.73
CA TYR A 169 -22.10 9.67 12.20
C TYR A 169 -22.64 10.55 11.09
N LYS A 170 -22.10 10.46 9.86
CA LYS A 170 -22.65 11.19 8.72
C LYS A 170 -24.15 10.93 8.56
N LYS A 171 -24.57 9.66 8.56
CA LYS A 171 -25.98 9.30 8.49
C LYS A 171 -26.80 9.86 9.66
N VAL A 172 -26.30 9.68 10.89
CA VAL A 172 -26.99 10.18 12.10
C VAL A 172 -27.21 11.69 12.03
N MET A 173 -26.20 12.45 11.60
CA MET A 173 -26.27 13.89 11.52
C MET A 173 -27.18 14.37 10.39
N GLU A 174 -27.21 13.66 9.25
CA GLU A 174 -28.16 13.90 8.17
C GLU A 174 -29.62 13.67 8.65
N ASP A 175 -29.89 12.54 9.31
CA ASP A 175 -31.21 12.21 9.87
C ASP A 175 -31.68 13.24 10.92
N MET A 176 -30.74 13.80 11.70
CA MET A 176 -31.03 14.86 12.68
C MET A 176 -31.28 16.23 12.04
N GLY A 177 -30.69 16.48 10.86
CA GLY A 177 -30.92 17.70 10.09
C GLY A 177 -32.28 17.71 9.40
N ASP A 178 -32.68 16.57 8.83
CA ASP A 178 -33.97 16.43 8.14
C ASP A 178 -35.16 16.56 9.10
N LYS A 179 -35.05 16.07 10.34
CA LYS A 179 -36.11 16.22 11.36
C LYS A 179 -36.35 17.66 11.82
N ARG A 180 -35.47 18.60 11.48
CA ARG A 180 -35.62 20.03 11.82
C ARG A 180 -36.15 20.89 10.68
N ARG A 181 -36.29 20.31 9.48
CA ARG A 181 -36.89 20.96 8.30
C ARG A 181 -38.35 20.58 8.19
#